data_AF-A0A0F9XL28-F1
#
_entry.id   AF-A0A0F9XL28-F1
#
_cell.length_a   1.000
_cell.length_b   1.000
_cell.length_c   1.000
_cell.angle_alpha   90.00
_cell.angle_beta   90.00
_cell.angle_gamma   90.00
#
_symmetry.space_group_name_H-M   'P 1'
#
loop_
_entity.id
_entity.type
_entity.pdbx_description
1 polymer ?
#
loop_
_entity_poly.entity_id
_entity_poly.type
_entity_poly.pdbx_seq_one_letter_code
_entity_poly.pdbx_strand_id
1 'polypeptide(L)'
;MSYAVPERQKSSPPEFTFQQLSEAREAIHGIALQWMLDRPSDQEALGALVNCFGEWCRAFDAFQQKNSQLLAGAVNKRALTLLELQKRYLATHLCTVDSRGDDDETVWDEYSSQFNEMLDFAEASMQIYDSEATSNKHPRFHMDTGVIPILFAIITRCRDPFIRRRAIELMTWNPMQEGLWNSALVAKAAQRLMSLEEGTVIVGCSNDIPAAARVQGISVYAGDERRVVLRFSQPLGSWQELMNY
;
A
#
# COMPACT_ATOMS: atom_id res chain seq x y z
N MET A 1 -41.40 -7.24 -24.33
CA MET A 1 -41.27 -7.00 -22.88
C MET A 1 -39.98 -6.22 -22.67
N SER A 2 -40.10 -4.92 -22.44
CA SER A 2 -38.95 -4.03 -22.19
C SER A 2 -38.55 -4.22 -20.73
N TYR A 3 -37.33 -4.71 -20.47
CA TYR A 3 -36.76 -4.75 -19.13
C TYR A 3 -36.28 -3.34 -18.78
N ALA A 4 -36.99 -2.68 -17.87
CA ALA A 4 -36.52 -1.44 -17.26
C ALA A 4 -35.29 -1.77 -16.40
N VAL A 5 -34.16 -1.11 -16.71
CA VAL A 5 -32.99 -1.09 -15.83
C VAL A 5 -33.39 -0.33 -14.57
N PRO A 6 -33.25 -0.89 -13.36
CA PRO A 6 -33.61 -0.16 -12.15
C PRO A 6 -32.68 1.05 -12.01
N GLU A 7 -33.26 2.24 -11.80
CA GLU A 7 -32.52 3.43 -11.40
C GLU A 7 -31.75 3.13 -10.10
N ARG A 8 -30.43 3.35 -10.12
CA ARG A 8 -29.62 3.32 -8.90
C ARG A 8 -30.13 4.43 -7.99
N GLN A 9 -30.79 4.07 -6.89
CA GLN A 9 -31.06 4.99 -5.79
C GLN A 9 -29.74 5.63 -5.36
N LYS A 10 -29.66 6.96 -5.43
CA LYS A 10 -28.60 7.74 -4.79
C LYS A 10 -28.75 7.56 -3.28
N SER A 11 -28.17 6.49 -2.72
CA SER A 11 -28.07 6.35 -1.27
C SER A 11 -27.20 7.49 -0.76
N SER A 12 -27.66 8.17 0.29
CA SER A 12 -26.81 9.03 1.10
C SER A 12 -25.53 8.27 1.43
N PRO A 13 -24.35 8.91 1.35
CA PRO A 13 -23.11 8.21 1.65
C PRO A 13 -23.13 7.73 3.12
N PRO A 14 -22.48 6.60 3.43
CA PRO A 14 -22.59 5.96 4.73
C PRO A 14 -21.98 6.83 5.83
N GLU A 15 -22.78 7.22 6.81
CA GLU A 15 -22.29 7.90 8.01
C GLU A 15 -21.50 6.91 8.87
N PHE A 16 -20.16 6.98 8.80
CA PHE A 16 -19.29 6.12 9.61
C PHE A 16 -19.33 6.53 11.08
N THR A 17 -19.53 5.56 11.96
CA THR A 17 -19.33 5.70 13.41
C THR A 17 -18.68 4.43 13.94
N PHE A 18 -17.50 4.56 14.55
CA PHE A 18 -16.74 3.41 15.05
C PHE A 18 -16.86 3.29 16.58
N GLN A 19 -17.02 2.07 17.07
CA GLN A 19 -16.91 1.70 18.48
C GLN A 19 -15.59 0.97 18.78
N GLN A 20 -14.99 0.37 17.76
CA GLN A 20 -13.76 -0.42 17.88
C GLN A 20 -12.89 -0.28 16.62
N LEU A 21 -11.58 -0.51 16.78
CA LEU A 21 -10.61 -0.37 15.68
C LEU A 21 -10.84 -1.35 14.53
N SER A 22 -11.43 -2.52 14.79
CA SER A 22 -11.77 -3.51 13.76
C SER A 22 -12.82 -3.00 12.78
N GLU A 23 -13.80 -2.21 13.24
CA GLU A 23 -14.81 -1.61 12.36
C GLU A 23 -14.18 -0.57 11.42
N ALA A 24 -13.29 0.26 11.95
CA ALA A 24 -12.55 1.22 11.14
C ALA A 24 -11.69 0.51 10.08
N ARG A 25 -11.03 -0.59 10.47
CA ARG A 25 -10.23 -1.45 9.57
C ARG A 25 -11.08 -2.06 8.47
N GLU A 26 -12.20 -2.70 8.82
CA GLU A 26 -13.08 -3.35 7.83
C GLU A 26 -13.65 -2.33 6.84
N ALA A 27 -14.02 -1.15 7.33
CA ALA A 27 -14.51 -0.07 6.49
C ALA A 27 -13.43 0.43 5.51
N ILE A 28 -12.20 0.70 5.95
CA ILE A 28 -11.14 1.17 5.03
C ILE A 28 -10.71 0.07 4.05
N HIS A 29 -10.71 -1.20 4.47
CA HIS A 29 -10.48 -2.33 3.56
C HIS A 29 -11.57 -2.45 2.50
N GLY A 30 -12.83 -2.21 2.86
CA GLY A 30 -13.93 -2.15 1.89
C GLY A 30 -13.72 -1.04 0.84
N ILE A 31 -13.36 0.16 1.28
CA ILE A 31 -13.07 1.30 0.38
C ILE A 31 -11.87 0.98 -0.52
N ALA A 32 -10.80 0.41 0.04
CA ALA A 32 -9.61 0.02 -0.72
C ALA A 32 -9.90 -1.10 -1.73
N LEU A 33 -10.75 -2.08 -1.39
CA LEU A 33 -11.15 -3.14 -2.31
C LEU A 33 -12.00 -2.59 -3.45
N GLN A 34 -12.92 -1.67 -3.17
CA GLN A 34 -13.68 -0.99 -4.21
C GLN A 34 -12.75 -0.23 -5.16
N TRP A 35 -11.74 0.46 -4.63
CA TRP A 35 -10.70 1.11 -5.44
C TRP A 35 -9.91 0.13 -6.32
N MET A 36 -9.51 -1.02 -5.78
CA MET A 36 -8.66 -1.99 -6.48
C MET A 36 -9.40 -2.82 -7.53
N LEU A 37 -10.64 -3.24 -7.24
CA LEU A 37 -11.41 -4.16 -8.11
C LEU A 37 -12.26 -3.41 -9.13
N ASP A 38 -12.88 -2.31 -8.70
CA ASP A 38 -13.80 -1.50 -9.50
C ASP A 38 -13.22 -0.09 -9.67
N ARG A 39 -12.09 0.02 -10.39
CA ARG A 39 -11.48 1.31 -10.70
C ARG A 39 -12.58 2.25 -11.21
N PRO A 40 -12.75 3.45 -10.62
CA PRO A 40 -13.87 4.31 -10.96
C PRO A 40 -13.96 4.56 -12.46
N SER A 41 -15.10 4.18 -13.05
CA SER A 41 -15.32 4.25 -14.49
C SER A 41 -15.45 5.67 -15.02
N ASP A 42 -15.76 6.61 -14.14
CA ASP A 42 -15.98 8.02 -14.45
C ASP A 42 -15.69 8.91 -13.22
N GLN A 43 -15.72 10.22 -13.44
CA GLN A 43 -15.47 11.23 -12.40
C GLN A 43 -16.53 11.21 -11.29
N GLU A 44 -17.78 10.80 -11.56
CA GLU A 44 -18.84 10.75 -10.54
C GLU A 44 -18.57 9.60 -9.56
N ALA A 45 -18.23 8.41 -10.07
CA ALA A 45 -17.83 7.26 -9.28
C ALA A 45 -16.57 7.55 -8.45
N LEU A 46 -15.58 8.25 -9.03
CA LEU A 46 -14.38 8.66 -8.31
C LEU A 46 -14.73 9.64 -7.20
N GLY A 47 -15.54 10.66 -7.49
CA GLY A 47 -15.99 11.64 -6.51
C GLY A 47 -16.76 11.00 -5.35
N ALA A 48 -17.61 10.01 -5.63
CA ALA A 48 -18.32 9.25 -4.60
C ALA A 48 -17.34 8.48 -3.68
N LEU A 49 -16.33 7.84 -4.26
CA LEU A 49 -15.32 7.10 -3.50
C LEU A 49 -14.44 8.02 -2.65
N VAL A 50 -14.01 9.15 -3.21
CA VAL A 50 -13.25 10.20 -2.49
C VAL A 50 -14.06 10.75 -1.32
N ASN A 51 -15.35 11.04 -1.53
CA ASN A 51 -16.24 11.51 -0.47
C ASN A 51 -16.43 10.46 0.63
N CYS A 52 -16.65 9.19 0.26
CA CYS A 52 -16.75 8.08 1.20
C CYS A 52 -15.46 7.93 2.04
N PHE A 53 -14.29 8.01 1.41
CA PHE A 53 -13.02 8.02 2.12
C PHE A 53 -12.84 9.23 3.05
N GLY A 54 -13.28 10.41 2.62
CA GLY A 54 -13.28 11.63 3.44
C GLY A 54 -14.20 11.55 4.66
N GLU A 55 -15.34 10.88 4.55
CA GLU A 55 -16.22 10.56 5.69
C GLU A 55 -15.57 9.57 6.65
N TRP A 56 -14.95 8.52 6.12
CA TRP A 56 -14.19 7.56 6.93
C TRP A 56 -13.09 8.26 7.73
N CYS A 57 -12.32 9.16 7.10
CA CYS A 57 -11.26 9.91 7.77
C CYS A 57 -11.80 10.74 8.93
N ARG A 58 -12.89 11.48 8.72
CA ARG A 58 -13.53 12.30 9.77
C ARG A 58 -14.02 11.45 10.93
N ALA A 59 -14.65 10.32 10.65
CA ALA A 59 -15.15 9.41 11.68
C ALA A 59 -14.01 8.75 12.47
N PHE A 60 -12.92 8.37 11.79
CA PHE A 60 -11.75 7.78 12.43
C PHE A 60 -11.05 8.79 13.34
N ASP A 61 -10.84 10.03 12.87
CA ASP A 61 -10.20 11.10 13.65
C ASP A 61 -11.03 11.43 14.91
N ALA A 62 -12.36 11.52 14.75
CA ALA A 62 -13.28 11.72 15.88
C ALA A 62 -13.26 10.56 16.88
N PHE A 63 -13.19 9.31 16.39
CA PHE A 63 -13.07 8.11 17.22
C PHE A 63 -11.76 8.10 18.02
N GLN A 64 -10.62 8.41 17.39
CA GLN A 64 -9.33 8.49 18.05
C GLN A 64 -9.32 9.56 19.14
N GLN A 65 -9.86 10.75 18.84
CA GLN A 65 -9.91 11.86 19.80
C GLN A 65 -10.74 11.48 21.04
N LYS A 66 -11.94 10.93 20.82
CA LYS A 66 -12.88 10.53 21.88
C LYS A 66 -12.31 9.40 22.77
N ASN A 67 -11.55 8.48 22.20
CA ASN A 67 -11.08 7.27 22.88
C ASN A 67 -9.58 7.29 23.20
N SER A 68 -8.92 8.44 23.14
CA SER A 68 -7.45 8.60 23.30
C SER A 68 -6.87 7.85 24.51
N GLN A 69 -7.55 7.88 25.66
CA GLN A 69 -7.12 7.18 26.88
C GLN A 69 -7.23 5.65 26.76
N LEU A 70 -8.32 5.14 26.17
CA LEU A 70 -8.54 3.70 25.98
C LEU A 70 -7.58 3.10 24.94
N LEU A 71 -7.19 3.92 23.97
CA LEU A 71 -6.30 3.53 22.87
C LEU A 71 -4.81 3.61 23.23
N ALA A 72 -4.45 3.97 24.47
CA ALA A 72 -3.06 4.18 24.89
C ALA A 72 -2.22 2.88 25.03
N GLY A 73 -2.87 1.71 25.11
CA GLY A 73 -2.20 0.41 25.20
C GLY A 73 -1.40 0.04 23.95
N ALA A 74 -0.34 -0.76 24.10
CA ALA A 74 0.59 -1.10 23.00
C ALA A 74 -0.10 -1.78 21.79
N VAL A 75 -0.96 -2.78 22.02
CA VAL A 75 -1.78 -3.41 20.97
C VAL A 75 -2.64 -2.39 20.21
N ASN A 76 -3.31 -1.48 20.92
CA ASN A 76 -4.14 -0.43 20.32
C ASN A 76 -3.28 0.57 19.54
N LYS A 77 -2.11 0.95 20.07
CA LYS A 77 -1.16 1.81 19.36
C LYS A 77 -0.68 1.17 18.06
N ARG A 78 -0.35 -0.12 18.05
CA ARG A 78 0.01 -0.83 16.82
C ARG A 78 -1.13 -0.79 15.81
N ALA A 79 -2.35 -1.16 16.23
CA ALA A 79 -3.51 -1.12 15.35
C ALA A 79 -3.78 0.30 14.81
N LEU A 80 -3.62 1.34 15.62
CA LEU A 80 -3.69 2.73 15.18
C LEU A 80 -2.63 3.07 14.14
N THR A 81 -1.36 2.72 14.38
CA THR A 81 -0.28 2.98 13.41
C THR A 81 -0.53 2.30 12.06
N LEU A 82 -1.10 1.08 12.06
CA LEU A 82 -1.48 0.37 10.83
C LEU A 82 -2.64 1.06 10.10
N LEU A 83 -3.64 1.55 10.83
CA LEU A 83 -4.77 2.28 10.24
C LEU A 83 -4.33 3.63 9.67
N GLU A 84 -3.43 4.34 10.35
CA GLU A 84 -2.84 5.59 9.84
C GLU A 84 -2.00 5.37 8.58
N LEU A 85 -1.28 4.25 8.52
CA LEU A 85 -0.54 3.82 7.33
C LEU A 85 -1.50 3.54 6.17
N GLN A 86 -2.57 2.77 6.40
CA GLN A 86 -3.59 2.46 5.38
C GLN A 86 -4.33 3.71 4.90
N LYS A 87 -4.70 4.61 5.83
CA LYS A 87 -5.32 5.91 5.54
C LYS A 87 -4.45 6.71 4.57
N ARG A 88 -3.16 6.88 4.88
CA ARG A 88 -2.23 7.63 4.02
C ARG A 88 -2.04 6.98 2.67
N TYR A 89 -1.84 5.67 2.64
CA TYR A 89 -1.67 4.91 1.41
C TYR A 89 -2.86 5.12 0.45
N LEU A 90 -4.08 4.99 0.97
CA LEU A 90 -5.30 5.17 0.19
C LEU A 90 -5.51 6.62 -0.24
N ALA A 91 -5.22 7.59 0.64
CA ALA A 91 -5.28 9.01 0.31
C ALA A 91 -4.37 9.36 -0.88
N THR A 92 -3.12 8.90 -0.87
CA THR A 92 -2.17 9.10 -1.97
C THR A 92 -2.72 8.51 -3.28
N HIS A 93 -3.26 7.29 -3.25
CA HIS A 93 -3.83 6.67 -4.45
C HIS A 93 -5.02 7.45 -5.01
N LEU A 94 -5.93 7.89 -4.15
CA LEU A 94 -7.11 8.66 -4.58
C LEU A 94 -6.75 10.05 -5.13
N CYS A 95 -5.62 10.64 -4.74
CA CYS A 95 -5.14 11.90 -5.32
C CYS A 95 -4.49 11.72 -6.71
N THR A 96 -3.90 10.55 -7.00
CA THR A 96 -3.18 10.32 -8.28
C THR A 96 -4.10 10.08 -9.48
N VAL A 97 -5.39 9.85 -9.27
CA VAL A 97 -6.37 9.49 -10.31
C VAL A 97 -6.70 10.67 -11.24
N ASP A 98 -6.59 11.89 -10.72
CA ASP A 98 -6.88 13.12 -11.48
C ASP A 98 -5.67 13.56 -12.33
N SER A 99 -4.58 12.79 -12.29
CA SER A 99 -3.32 13.08 -12.98
C SER A 99 -3.22 12.35 -14.32
N ARG A 100 -2.41 12.92 -15.21
CA ARG A 100 -2.32 12.62 -16.65
C ARG A 100 -2.16 11.12 -16.97
N GLY A 101 -3.22 10.49 -17.47
CA GLY A 101 -3.16 9.14 -18.06
C GLY A 101 -2.89 8.02 -17.04
N ASP A 102 -3.61 6.91 -17.16
CA ASP A 102 -3.61 5.80 -16.20
C ASP A 102 -2.22 5.13 -15.98
N ASP A 103 -1.21 5.48 -16.79
CA ASP A 103 0.09 4.82 -16.88
C ASP A 103 1.31 5.76 -16.69
N ASP A 104 1.10 7.03 -16.29
CA ASP A 104 2.19 7.97 -16.03
C ASP A 104 2.82 7.75 -14.65
N GLU A 105 3.84 6.90 -14.60
CA GLU A 105 4.62 6.61 -13.40
C GLU A 105 5.39 7.82 -12.84
N THR A 106 5.41 8.98 -13.52
CA THR A 106 6.05 10.20 -13.01
C THR A 106 5.23 10.96 -11.98
N VAL A 107 3.91 10.74 -11.93
CA VAL A 107 3.02 11.37 -10.94
C VAL A 107 3.44 11.08 -9.49
N TRP A 108 4.03 9.92 -9.24
CA TRP A 108 4.40 9.46 -7.90
C TRP A 108 5.57 10.23 -7.30
N ASP A 109 6.35 10.93 -8.10
CA ASP A 109 7.52 11.68 -7.63
C ASP A 109 7.13 12.82 -6.68
N GLU A 110 5.93 13.38 -6.87
CA GLU A 110 5.37 14.44 -6.04
C GLU A 110 4.99 13.99 -4.62
N TYR A 111 4.94 12.67 -4.37
CA TYR A 111 4.47 12.08 -3.12
C TYR A 111 5.59 11.55 -2.21
N SER A 112 6.85 11.90 -2.49
CA SER A 112 8.01 11.43 -1.73
C SER A 112 7.90 11.72 -0.23
N SER A 113 7.37 12.88 0.17
CA SER A 113 7.16 13.20 1.59
C SER A 113 6.14 12.29 2.27
N GLN A 114 5.04 11.98 1.58
CA GLN A 114 3.95 11.14 2.06
C GLN A 114 4.43 9.69 2.17
N PHE A 115 5.24 9.23 1.22
CA PHE A 115 5.87 7.92 1.31
C PHE A 115 6.83 7.81 2.49
N ASN A 116 7.65 8.83 2.74
CA ASN A 116 8.53 8.80 3.92
C ASN A 116 7.74 8.79 5.23
N GLU A 117 6.64 9.55 5.32
CA GLU A 117 5.74 9.49 6.48
C GLU A 117 5.11 8.10 6.66
N MET A 118 4.70 7.44 5.57
CA MET A 118 4.23 6.05 5.62
C MET A 118 5.30 5.09 6.16
N LEU A 119 6.57 5.30 5.82
CA LEU A 119 7.67 4.50 6.39
C LEU A 119 7.81 4.70 7.90
N ASP A 120 7.56 5.91 8.41
CA ASP A 120 7.58 6.18 9.85
C ASP A 120 6.45 5.40 10.58
N PHE A 121 5.25 5.36 10.01
CA PHE A 121 4.14 4.57 10.56
C PHE A 121 4.39 3.06 10.48
N ALA A 122 4.95 2.59 9.35
CA ALA A 122 5.34 1.20 9.17
C ALA A 122 6.37 0.77 10.22
N GLU A 123 7.44 1.54 10.38
CA GLU A 123 8.49 1.29 11.35
C GLU A 123 7.96 1.30 12.79
N ALA A 124 7.15 2.31 13.15
CA ALA A 124 6.53 2.39 14.48
C ALA A 124 5.66 1.15 14.79
N SER A 125 4.84 0.71 13.83
CA SER A 125 4.02 -0.50 13.97
C SER A 125 4.87 -1.76 14.19
N MET A 126 5.98 -1.88 13.46
CA MET A 126 6.90 -3.01 13.56
C MET A 126 7.63 -3.03 14.90
N GLN A 127 8.10 -1.87 15.38
CA GLN A 127 8.78 -1.72 16.68
C GLN A 127 7.87 -2.04 17.87
N ILE A 128 6.61 -1.58 17.85
CA ILE A 128 5.65 -1.91 18.92
C ILE A 128 5.45 -3.43 19.01
N TYR A 129 5.34 -4.10 17.87
CA TYR A 129 5.20 -5.55 17.84
C TYR A 129 6.44 -6.29 18.34
N ASP A 130 7.64 -5.80 18.00
CA ASP A 130 8.90 -6.39 18.49
C ASP A 130 9.05 -6.25 20.01
N SER A 131 8.54 -5.17 20.60
CA SER A 131 8.59 -4.98 22.06
C SER A 131 7.73 -5.98 22.85
N GLU A 132 6.68 -6.54 22.21
CA GLU A 132 5.80 -7.54 22.81
C GLU A 132 6.28 -8.99 22.57
N ALA A 133 7.11 -9.21 21.54
CA ALA A 133 7.64 -10.51 21.20
C ALA A 133 8.94 -10.82 21.96
N THR A 134 8.89 -11.75 22.92
CA THR A 134 10.08 -12.27 23.61
C THR A 134 11.06 -12.95 22.63
N SER A 135 12.05 -12.22 22.10
CA SER A 135 13.31 -12.68 21.48
C SER A 135 13.27 -13.84 20.46
N ASN A 136 12.11 -14.24 19.94
CA ASN A 136 12.00 -15.37 19.03
C ASN A 136 12.42 -14.94 17.62
N LYS A 137 13.59 -15.42 17.18
CA LYS A 137 14.17 -15.18 15.84
C LYS A 137 13.43 -15.89 14.70
N HIS A 138 12.17 -16.27 14.89
CA HIS A 138 11.39 -17.00 13.88
C HIS A 138 10.56 -16.03 13.02
N PRO A 139 10.41 -16.30 11.71
CA PRO A 139 9.52 -15.53 10.84
C PRO A 139 8.11 -15.45 11.42
N ARG A 140 7.54 -14.25 11.43
CA ARG A 140 6.23 -13.96 12.06
C ARG A 140 5.10 -14.21 11.07
N PHE A 141 3.97 -14.77 11.51
CA PHE A 141 2.80 -15.00 10.65
C PHE A 141 1.59 -14.18 11.12
N HIS A 142 0.96 -13.46 10.19
CA HIS A 142 -0.30 -12.76 10.35
C HIS A 142 -1.24 -13.14 9.22
N MET A 143 -2.53 -13.30 9.53
CA MET A 143 -3.54 -13.59 8.52
C MET A 143 -4.00 -12.33 7.77
N ASP A 144 -4.01 -11.18 8.45
CA ASP A 144 -4.44 -9.89 7.88
C ASP A 144 -3.30 -9.20 7.12
N THR A 145 -3.66 -8.41 6.10
CA THR A 145 -2.74 -7.52 5.40
C THR A 145 -2.27 -6.40 6.33
N GLY A 146 -0.95 -6.27 6.48
CA GLY A 146 -0.32 -5.33 7.39
C GLY A 146 0.58 -4.36 6.63
N VAL A 147 1.87 -4.37 6.97
CA VAL A 147 2.85 -3.39 6.51
C VAL A 147 3.46 -3.78 5.16
N ILE A 148 3.62 -5.08 4.88
CA ILE A 148 4.38 -5.58 3.71
C ILE A 148 3.79 -5.11 2.38
N PRO A 149 2.46 -5.22 2.11
CA PRO A 149 1.89 -4.78 0.84
C PRO A 149 2.11 -3.29 0.59
N ILE A 150 2.06 -2.47 1.64
CA ILE A 150 2.22 -1.02 1.54
C ILE A 150 3.69 -0.67 1.30
N LEU A 151 4.63 -1.29 2.02
CA LEU A 151 6.07 -1.12 1.75
C LEU A 151 6.43 -1.52 0.32
N PHE A 152 5.89 -2.63 -0.17
CA PHE A 152 6.09 -3.04 -1.55
C PHE A 152 5.54 -2.01 -2.54
N ALA A 153 4.32 -1.51 -2.32
CA ALA A 153 3.72 -0.49 -3.17
C ALA A 153 4.48 0.84 -3.13
N ILE A 154 5.08 1.21 -1.98
CA ILE A 154 5.98 2.37 -1.89
C ILE A 154 7.19 2.15 -2.79
N ILE A 155 7.83 0.98 -2.75
CA ILE A 155 9.03 0.71 -3.55
C ILE A 155 8.74 0.68 -5.04
N THR A 156 7.58 0.17 -5.44
CA THR A 156 7.19 0.10 -6.86
C THR A 156 6.78 1.46 -7.42
N ARG A 157 6.39 2.43 -6.58
CA ARG A 157 5.87 3.73 -7.02
C ARG A 157 6.82 4.89 -6.78
N CYS A 158 7.49 4.92 -5.63
CA CYS A 158 8.45 5.97 -5.28
C CYS A 158 9.81 5.68 -5.90
N ARG A 159 10.34 6.61 -6.73
CA ARG A 159 11.67 6.47 -7.36
C ARG A 159 12.78 7.19 -6.59
N ASP A 160 12.47 7.70 -5.38
CA ASP A 160 13.49 8.23 -4.48
C ASP A 160 14.37 7.08 -3.94
N PRO A 161 15.69 7.13 -4.16
CA PRO A 161 16.58 6.02 -3.86
C PRO A 161 16.78 5.80 -2.35
N PHE A 162 16.55 6.81 -1.50
CA PHE A 162 16.67 6.68 -0.04
C PHE A 162 15.42 6.06 0.56
N ILE A 163 14.23 6.51 0.13
CA ILE A 163 12.95 5.96 0.57
C ILE A 163 12.84 4.47 0.18
N ARG A 164 13.21 4.12 -1.05
CA ARG A 164 13.19 2.71 -1.50
C ARG A 164 14.10 1.81 -0.66
N ARG A 165 15.34 2.25 -0.40
CA ARG A 165 16.29 1.47 0.41
C ARG A 165 15.79 1.30 1.84
N ARG A 166 15.27 2.35 2.45
CA ARG A 166 14.67 2.29 3.79
C ARG A 166 13.50 1.29 3.85
N ALA A 167 12.61 1.30 2.86
CA ALA A 167 11.50 0.35 2.79
C ALA A 167 11.97 -1.12 2.64
N ILE A 168 13.02 -1.35 1.83
CA ILE A 168 13.64 -2.67 1.66
C ILE A 168 14.31 -3.12 2.96
N GLU A 169 15.01 -2.22 3.66
CA GLU A 169 15.65 -2.50 4.96
C GLU A 169 14.61 -2.94 6.00
N LEU A 170 13.48 -2.24 6.11
CA LEU A 170 12.39 -2.64 7.01
C LEU A 170 11.89 -4.06 6.73
N MET A 171 11.72 -4.46 5.46
CA MET A 171 11.29 -5.82 5.11
C MET A 171 12.37 -6.89 5.33
N THR A 172 13.66 -6.53 5.23
CA THR A 172 14.77 -7.50 5.35
C THR A 172 15.20 -7.72 6.79
N TRP A 173 15.19 -6.69 7.62
CA TRP A 173 15.62 -6.80 9.02
C TRP A 173 14.58 -7.47 9.91
N ASN A 174 13.31 -7.46 9.50
CA ASN A 174 12.23 -8.02 10.27
C ASN A 174 11.37 -8.99 9.43
N PRO A 175 11.84 -10.25 9.22
CA PRO A 175 11.13 -11.22 8.41
C PRO A 175 9.72 -11.54 8.93
N MET A 176 8.74 -11.26 8.09
CA MET A 176 7.30 -11.44 8.30
C MET A 176 6.63 -12.16 7.13
N GLN A 177 5.51 -12.81 7.44
CA GLN A 177 4.53 -13.40 6.54
C GLN A 177 3.15 -12.80 6.86
N GLU A 178 2.57 -12.02 5.94
CA GLU A 178 1.23 -11.43 6.05
C GLU A 178 0.32 -12.04 4.98
N GLY A 179 -0.43 -13.09 5.35
CA GLY A 179 -1.19 -13.89 4.40
C GLY A 179 -0.28 -14.46 3.30
N LEU A 180 -0.46 -13.97 2.07
CA LEU A 180 0.35 -14.33 0.90
C LEU A 180 1.67 -13.55 0.78
N TRP A 181 1.85 -12.50 1.58
CA TRP A 181 3.00 -11.60 1.50
C TRP A 181 4.15 -12.11 2.37
N ASN A 182 5.18 -12.65 1.72
CA ASN A 182 6.44 -13.00 2.39
C ASN A 182 7.44 -11.85 2.24
N SER A 183 7.76 -11.16 3.34
CA SER A 183 8.67 -10.00 3.34
C SER A 183 10.02 -10.24 2.65
N ALA A 184 10.65 -11.40 2.87
CA ALA A 184 11.96 -11.70 2.30
C ALA A 184 11.89 -11.89 0.77
N LEU A 185 10.88 -12.62 0.29
CA LEU A 185 10.60 -12.78 -1.14
C LEU A 185 10.24 -11.44 -1.79
N VAL A 186 9.38 -10.67 -1.13
CA VAL A 186 8.90 -9.36 -1.62
C VAL A 186 10.05 -8.36 -1.67
N ALA A 187 10.93 -8.35 -0.67
CA ALA A 187 12.14 -7.52 -0.67
C ALA A 187 13.08 -7.87 -1.83
N LYS A 188 13.27 -9.17 -2.13
CA LYS A 188 14.08 -9.59 -3.30
C LYS A 188 13.45 -9.14 -4.63
N ALA A 189 12.14 -9.30 -4.78
CA ALA A 189 11.44 -8.83 -5.98
C ALA A 189 11.53 -7.30 -6.14
N ALA A 190 11.39 -6.58 -5.04
CA ALA A 190 11.49 -5.12 -4.99
C ALA A 190 12.91 -4.62 -5.28
N GLN A 191 13.95 -5.28 -4.76
CA GLN A 191 15.35 -5.01 -5.10
C GLN A 191 15.61 -5.24 -6.59
N ARG A 192 15.03 -6.29 -7.18
CA ARG A 192 15.15 -6.56 -8.61
C ARG A 192 14.50 -5.45 -9.44
N LEU A 193 13.28 -5.03 -9.07
CA LEU A 193 12.59 -3.91 -9.71
C LEU A 193 13.42 -2.62 -9.62
N MET A 194 13.92 -2.29 -8.43
CA MET A 194 14.76 -1.11 -8.22
C MET A 194 16.00 -1.15 -9.12
N SER A 195 16.68 -2.30 -9.19
CA SER A 195 17.86 -2.47 -10.05
C SER A 195 17.56 -2.33 -11.54
N LEU A 196 16.37 -2.74 -11.98
CA LEU A 196 15.92 -2.60 -13.37
C LEU A 196 15.71 -1.14 -13.75
N GLU A 197 15.11 -0.35 -12.86
CA GLU A 197 14.87 1.07 -13.10
C GLU A 197 16.15 1.92 -13.03
N GLU A 198 17.03 1.65 -12.06
CA GLU A 198 18.29 2.40 -11.86
C GLU A 198 19.36 2.04 -12.90
N GLY A 199 19.32 0.83 -13.45
CA GLY A 199 20.29 0.36 -14.43
C GLY A 199 21.71 0.38 -13.89
N THR A 200 22.60 1.16 -14.52
CA THR A 200 24.01 1.33 -14.10
C THR A 200 24.33 2.71 -13.56
N VAL A 201 23.30 3.55 -13.38
CA VAL A 201 23.45 4.95 -13.00
C VAL A 201 23.43 5.09 -11.47
N ILE A 202 24.22 6.02 -10.96
CA ILE A 202 24.10 6.44 -9.55
C ILE A 202 22.90 7.38 -9.45
N VAL A 203 21.80 6.87 -8.91
CA VAL A 203 20.55 7.63 -8.70
C VAL A 203 20.64 8.40 -7.38
N GLY A 204 20.50 9.73 -7.45
CA GLY A 204 20.43 10.62 -6.31
C GLY A 204 19.01 11.07 -5.98
N CYS A 205 18.13 11.13 -6.98
CA CYS A 205 16.72 11.49 -6.83
C CYS A 205 15.84 10.82 -7.91
N SER A 206 14.52 10.93 -7.78
CA SER A 206 13.56 10.33 -8.72
C SER A 206 13.73 10.80 -10.17
N ASN A 207 14.16 12.06 -10.37
CA ASN A 207 14.36 12.66 -11.69
C ASN A 207 15.50 12.01 -12.49
N ASP A 208 16.42 11.31 -11.82
CA ASP A 208 17.51 10.59 -12.49
C ASP A 208 17.01 9.32 -13.20
N ILE A 209 15.78 8.86 -12.90
CA ILE A 209 15.14 7.70 -13.52
C ILE A 209 14.14 8.17 -14.60
N PRO A 210 14.46 8.00 -15.90
CA PRO A 210 13.60 8.44 -16.99
C PRO A 210 12.29 7.66 -17.03
N ALA A 211 11.21 8.29 -17.48
CA ALA A 211 9.87 7.69 -17.56
C ALA A 211 9.86 6.32 -18.28
N ALA A 212 10.65 6.17 -19.35
CA ALA A 212 10.74 4.91 -20.11
C ALA A 212 11.39 3.74 -19.34
N ALA A 213 12.21 4.02 -18.32
CA ALA A 213 12.82 3.00 -17.47
C ALA A 213 11.89 2.56 -16.33
N ARG A 214 10.84 3.32 -16.02
CA ARG A 214 9.95 3.07 -14.89
C ARG A 214 9.06 1.88 -15.16
N VAL A 215 9.08 0.92 -14.24
CA VAL A 215 8.24 -0.26 -14.28
C VAL A 215 6.80 0.14 -13.93
N GLN A 216 5.86 -0.11 -14.84
CA GLN A 216 4.43 0.19 -14.67
C GLN A 216 3.70 -0.92 -13.90
N GLY A 217 4.24 -2.14 -13.92
CA GLY A 217 3.60 -3.27 -13.25
C GLY A 217 4.59 -4.36 -12.90
N ILE A 218 4.37 -4.96 -11.73
CA ILE A 218 5.06 -6.16 -11.27
C ILE A 218 4.02 -7.16 -10.78
N SER A 219 4.16 -8.41 -11.20
CA SER A 219 3.35 -9.53 -10.70
C SER A 219 4.26 -10.67 -10.29
N VAL A 220 3.99 -11.26 -9.13
CA VAL A 220 4.77 -12.36 -8.58
C VAL A 220 3.91 -13.62 -8.59
N TYR A 221 4.35 -14.62 -9.36
CA TYR A 221 3.67 -15.91 -9.45
C TYR A 221 4.51 -16.99 -8.77
N ALA A 222 3.83 -17.96 -8.15
CA ALA A 222 4.49 -19.16 -7.65
C ALA A 222 5.17 -19.92 -8.81
N GLY A 223 6.44 -20.28 -8.61
CA GLY A 223 7.21 -21.14 -9.51
C GLY A 223 7.31 -22.57 -8.96
N ASP A 224 8.44 -23.24 -9.20
CA ASP A 224 8.79 -24.54 -8.61
C ASP A 224 9.34 -24.38 -7.18
N GLU A 225 9.72 -25.49 -6.51
CA GLU A 225 9.95 -25.65 -5.06
C GLU A 225 10.60 -24.48 -4.28
N ARG A 226 11.43 -23.63 -4.91
CA ARG A 226 12.01 -22.40 -4.32
C ARG A 226 12.15 -21.23 -5.30
N ARG A 227 11.28 -21.17 -6.31
CA ARG A 227 11.32 -20.10 -7.32
C ARG A 227 10.00 -19.37 -7.40
N VAL A 228 10.08 -18.11 -7.78
CA VAL A 228 8.95 -17.33 -8.26
C VAL A 228 9.22 -16.83 -9.66
N VAL A 229 8.16 -16.67 -10.42
CA VAL A 229 8.19 -15.98 -11.71
C VAL A 229 7.81 -14.53 -11.45
N LEU A 230 8.72 -13.61 -11.72
CA LEU A 230 8.45 -12.19 -11.74
C LEU A 230 8.04 -11.80 -13.16
N ARG A 231 6.89 -11.14 -13.31
CA ARG A 231 6.49 -10.47 -14.56
C ARG A 231 6.60 -8.98 -14.35
N PHE A 232 7.32 -8.31 -15.24
CA PHE A 232 7.45 -6.87 -15.27
C PHE A 232 6.76 -6.30 -16.51
N SER A 233 6.23 -5.09 -16.42
CA SER A 233 5.72 -4.32 -17.54
C SER A 233 6.28 -2.90 -17.55
N GLN A 234 6.54 -2.40 -18.76
CA GLN A 234 6.98 -1.05 -19.09
C GLN A 234 6.17 -0.58 -20.31
N PRO A 235 6.22 0.72 -20.69
CA PRO A 235 5.43 1.25 -21.80
C PRO A 235 5.59 0.48 -23.12
N LEU A 236 6.76 -0.12 -23.36
CA LEU A 236 7.13 -0.78 -24.60
C LEU A 236 6.96 -2.31 -24.58
N GLY A 237 6.55 -2.91 -23.45
CA GLY A 237 6.35 -4.36 -23.38
C GLY A 237 6.39 -4.94 -21.98
N SER A 238 6.25 -6.26 -21.90
CA SER A 238 6.38 -7.02 -20.66
C SER A 238 7.31 -8.21 -20.85
N TRP A 239 7.96 -8.62 -19.78
CA TRP A 239 8.84 -9.79 -19.77
C TRP A 239 8.73 -10.54 -18.45
N GLN A 240 9.32 -11.74 -18.41
CA GLN A 240 9.34 -12.59 -17.25
C GLN A 240 10.75 -13.01 -16.89
N GLU A 241 11.00 -13.15 -15.59
CA GLU A 241 12.26 -13.62 -15.03
C GLU A 241 11.99 -14.65 -13.93
N LEU A 242 12.90 -15.62 -13.80
CA LEU A 242 12.91 -16.56 -12.69
C LEU A 242 13.77 -16.02 -11.55
N MET A 243 13.21 -15.93 -10.36
CA MET A 243 13.93 -15.52 -9.16
C MET A 243 13.93 -16.66 -8.14
N ASN A 244 15.12 -17.02 -7.64
CA ASN A 244 15.26 -17.90 -6.48
C ASN A 244 15.07 -17.08 -5.20
N TYR A 245 14.31 -17.58 -4.23
CA TYR A 245 14.11 -16.88 -2.96
C TYR A 245 14.39 -17.76 -1.75
#